data_AF-A0A7V5K411-F1
#
_entry.id   AF-A0A7V5K411-F1
#
_cell.length_a   1.000
_cell.length_b   1.000
_cell.length_c   1.000
_cell.angle_alpha   90.00
_cell.angle_beta   90.00
_cell.angle_gamma   90.00
#
_symmetry.space_group_name_H-M   'P 1'
#
loop_
_entity.id
_entity.type
_entity.pdbx_description
1 polymer ?
#
loop_
_entity_poly.entity_id
_entity_poly.type
_entity_poly.pdbx_seq_one_letter_code
_entity_poly.pdbx_strand_id
1 'polypeptide(L)'
;MPRDIQIEFPDNQLASNLFGRNNEHLRIISRQLDVRLNARGNVVRIQGEDSEVALAEDLLRQLYGILQKGHPVYETDVSYAARTLAQDRNIKLEEIFLDTIFVSAKNKLITPKSPNQKAYIDAIRAHDMVVGIGPAGTGKTYLAMAMAVSFLLKKEVHRIVLTRPAVEAGEKLGFLPGDLAEKVNPYLRPLYDALHDMMDFDRAASLMQRGDVEVAPLAFMRGRTLNDAFVILDEAQNTTSEQMKMFLTRLGFGSKAVITGDVTQIDLPSGSRSGLVEISQILRGVEGIKFVFFTEKDVVRHPLVQEIILAYDRAERSGRGGFEGQG
;
A
#
# COMPACT_ATOMS: atom_id res chain seq x y z
N MET A 1 -18.19 32.01 18.14
CA MET A 1 -19.45 31.24 18.22
C MET A 1 -19.28 30.01 17.37
N PRO A 2 -19.70 28.82 17.82
CA PRO A 2 -19.60 27.62 17.01
C PRO A 2 -20.40 27.80 15.73
N ARG A 3 -19.78 27.48 14.59
CA ARG A 3 -20.44 27.51 13.29
C ARG A 3 -21.43 26.35 13.22
N ASP A 4 -22.59 26.60 12.64
CA ASP A 4 -23.69 25.64 12.48
C ASP A 4 -24.26 25.77 11.07
N ILE A 5 -24.11 24.72 10.28
CA ILE A 5 -24.56 24.69 8.88
C ILE A 5 -25.36 23.43 8.59
N GLN A 6 -26.14 23.48 7.51
CA GLN A 6 -26.83 22.34 6.94
C GLN A 6 -26.42 22.16 5.48
N ILE A 7 -26.19 20.91 5.10
CA ILE A 7 -25.86 20.50 3.73
C ILE A 7 -26.89 19.49 3.29
N GLU A 8 -27.50 19.71 2.13
CA GLU A 8 -28.41 18.78 1.49
C GLU A 8 -27.73 18.07 0.33
N PHE A 9 -27.90 16.74 0.26
CA PHE A 9 -27.40 15.91 -0.83
C PHE A 9 -28.58 15.47 -1.72
N PRO A 10 -28.65 15.86 -3.00
CA PRO A 10 -29.86 15.67 -3.81
C PRO A 10 -30.31 14.22 -4.01
N ASP A 11 -29.37 13.28 -4.11
CA ASP A 11 -29.64 11.86 -4.30
C ASP A 11 -29.65 11.13 -2.94
N ASN A 12 -30.83 10.63 -2.54
CA ASN A 12 -31.03 9.91 -1.27
C ASN A 12 -30.20 8.63 -1.16
N GLN A 13 -30.01 7.90 -2.25
CA GLN A 13 -29.24 6.65 -2.24
C GLN A 13 -27.76 6.93 -2.06
N LEU A 14 -27.24 7.93 -2.79
CA LEU A 14 -25.85 8.36 -2.63
C LEU A 14 -25.61 9.01 -1.26
N ALA A 15 -26.57 9.77 -0.74
CA ALA A 15 -26.52 10.31 0.62
C ALA A 15 -26.45 9.19 1.67
N SER A 16 -27.30 8.16 1.55
CA SER A 16 -27.25 7.00 2.43
C SER A 16 -25.91 6.27 2.36
N ASN A 17 -25.32 6.14 1.17
CA ASN A 17 -24.01 5.52 0.99
C ASN A 17 -22.89 6.40 1.59
N LEU A 18 -23.00 7.72 1.45
CA LEU A 18 -22.07 8.69 2.03
C LEU A 18 -22.08 8.63 3.56
N PHE A 19 -23.25 8.50 4.18
CA PHE A 19 -23.37 8.47 5.65
C PHE A 19 -22.95 7.12 6.24
N GLY A 20 -22.96 6.06 5.43
CA GLY A 20 -22.65 4.70 5.83
C GLY A 20 -23.76 4.06 6.66
N ARG A 21 -23.64 2.76 6.94
CA ARG A 21 -24.67 2.03 7.71
C ARG A 21 -24.72 2.60 9.13
N ASN A 22 -25.93 2.90 9.61
CA ASN A 22 -26.13 3.50 10.94
C ASN A 22 -25.22 4.73 11.18
N ASN A 23 -25.03 5.57 10.16
CA ASN A 23 -24.20 6.78 10.22
C ASN A 23 -22.74 6.52 10.65
N GLU A 24 -22.18 5.35 10.35
CA GLU A 24 -20.80 5.01 10.72
C GLU A 24 -19.75 5.96 10.11
N HIS A 25 -19.92 6.39 8.86
CA HIS A 25 -19.01 7.34 8.23
C HIS A 25 -19.06 8.71 8.93
N LEU A 26 -20.26 9.19 9.28
CA LEU A 26 -20.41 10.45 10.02
C LEU A 26 -19.78 10.38 11.41
N ARG A 27 -19.87 9.23 12.09
CA ARG A 27 -19.20 9.01 13.38
C ARG A 27 -17.68 9.04 13.26
N ILE A 28 -17.12 8.51 12.16
CA ILE A 28 -15.68 8.58 11.87
C ILE A 28 -15.26 10.05 11.69
N ILE A 29 -15.95 10.78 10.82
CA ILE A 29 -15.64 12.20 10.53
C ILE A 29 -15.76 13.05 11.79
N SER A 30 -16.84 12.86 12.55
CA SER A 30 -17.10 13.58 13.80
C SER A 30 -15.95 13.42 14.80
N ARG A 31 -15.40 12.21 14.95
CA ARG A 31 -14.27 11.95 15.85
C ARG A 31 -12.95 12.52 15.34
N GLN A 32 -12.70 12.47 14.04
CA GLN A 32 -11.40 12.87 13.47
C GLN A 32 -11.26 14.39 13.34
N LEU A 33 -12.36 15.10 13.08
CA LEU A 33 -12.37 16.56 12.88
C LEU A 33 -12.94 17.32 14.10
N ASP A 34 -13.26 16.63 15.19
CA ASP A 34 -13.85 17.22 16.41
C ASP A 34 -15.10 18.09 16.13
N VAL A 35 -16.00 17.58 15.28
CA VAL A 35 -17.29 18.23 14.93
C VAL A 35 -18.46 17.35 15.33
N ARG A 36 -19.63 17.95 15.58
CA ARG A 36 -20.89 17.21 15.74
C ARG A 36 -21.59 17.10 14.39
N LEU A 37 -21.87 15.86 13.97
CA LEU A 37 -22.60 15.55 12.75
C LEU A 37 -23.90 14.83 13.06
N ASN A 38 -25.01 15.34 12.53
CA ASN A 38 -26.33 14.70 12.63
C ASN A 38 -27.00 14.65 11.26
N ALA A 39 -27.43 13.47 10.83
CA ALA A 39 -28.15 13.29 9.58
C ALA A 39 -29.64 13.09 9.80
N ARG A 40 -30.46 13.67 8.91
CA ARG A 40 -31.90 13.42 8.81
C ARG A 40 -32.29 13.40 7.33
N GLY A 41 -32.73 12.24 6.85
CA GLY A 41 -32.98 12.05 5.41
C GLY A 41 -31.66 12.17 4.63
N ASN A 42 -31.62 13.10 3.68
CA ASN A 42 -30.46 13.46 2.87
C ASN A 42 -29.74 14.74 3.33
N VAL A 43 -30.11 15.27 4.50
CA VAL A 43 -29.55 16.49 5.07
C VAL A 43 -28.61 16.16 6.23
N VAL A 44 -27.43 16.77 6.24
CA VAL A 44 -26.46 16.70 7.34
C VAL A 44 -26.32 18.07 7.99
N ARG A 45 -26.47 18.13 9.31
CA ARG A 45 -26.13 19.30 10.13
C ARG A 45 -24.73 19.14 10.70
N ILE A 46 -23.90 20.17 10.58
CA ILE A 46 -22.52 20.21 11.05
C ILE A 46 -22.36 21.34 12.06
N GLN A 47 -21.84 21.03 13.25
CA GLN A 47 -21.60 22.00 14.32
C GLN A 47 -20.19 21.86 14.89
N GLY A 48 -19.48 22.97 15.09
CA GLY A 48 -18.14 22.95 15.67
C GLY A 48 -17.40 24.28 15.48
N GLU A 49 -16.07 24.23 15.58
CA GLU A 49 -15.20 25.36 15.23
C GLU A 49 -15.23 25.63 13.72
N ASP A 50 -15.15 26.92 13.33
CA ASP A 50 -15.35 27.34 11.94
C ASP A 50 -14.46 26.59 10.94
N SER A 51 -13.18 26.40 11.29
CA SER A 51 -12.21 25.76 10.42
C SER A 51 -12.43 24.26 10.24
N GLU A 52 -13.00 23.59 11.25
CA GLU A 52 -13.31 22.16 11.24
C GLU A 52 -14.67 21.89 10.57
N VAL A 53 -15.64 22.79 10.76
CA VAL A 53 -16.91 22.74 10.04
C VAL A 53 -16.69 22.90 8.54
N ALA A 54 -15.84 23.85 8.13
CA ALA A 54 -15.48 24.02 6.72
C ALA A 54 -14.78 22.78 6.14
N LEU A 55 -13.89 22.15 6.91
CA LEU A 55 -13.20 20.93 6.52
C LEU A 55 -14.15 19.73 6.39
N ALA A 56 -15.07 19.56 7.33
CA ALA A 56 -16.08 18.51 7.29
C ALA A 56 -17.06 18.70 6.13
N GLU A 57 -17.46 19.96 5.85
CA GLU A 57 -18.26 20.31 4.67
C GLU A 57 -17.54 19.91 3.37
N ASP A 58 -16.28 20.32 3.21
CA ASP A 58 -15.51 20.02 2.01
C ASP A 58 -15.31 18.51 1.83
N LEU A 59 -14.94 17.79 2.89
CA LEU A 59 -14.81 16.33 2.89
C LEU A 59 -16.08 15.63 2.40
N LEU A 60 -17.24 15.99 2.97
CA LEU A 60 -18.51 15.37 2.60
C LEU A 60 -18.88 15.65 1.14
N ARG A 61 -18.63 16.87 0.64
CA ARG A 61 -18.87 17.25 -0.76
C ARG A 61 -17.95 16.49 -1.71
N GLN A 62 -16.66 16.37 -1.40
CA GLN A 62 -15.71 15.64 -2.22
C GLN A 62 -16.03 14.13 -2.26
N LEU A 63 -16.35 13.50 -1.12
CA LEU A 63 -16.77 12.11 -1.07
C LEU A 63 -18.08 11.85 -1.81
N TYR A 64 -19.03 12.79 -1.75
CA TYR A 64 -20.26 12.72 -2.54
C TYR A 64 -19.96 12.76 -4.05
N GLY A 65 -19.05 13.62 -4.49
CA GLY A 65 -18.61 13.68 -5.90
C GLY A 65 -17.97 12.38 -6.39
N ILE A 66 -17.23 11.68 -5.52
CA ILE A 66 -16.66 10.35 -5.81
C ILE A 66 -17.78 9.31 -6.00
N LEU A 67 -18.78 9.31 -5.11
CA LEU A 67 -19.95 8.43 -5.20
C LEU A 67 -20.78 8.70 -6.46
N GLN A 68 -20.97 9.96 -6.84
CA GLN A 68 -21.68 10.35 -8.08
C GLN A 68 -21.01 9.79 -9.35
N LYS A 69 -19.69 9.59 -9.31
CA LYS A 69 -18.92 8.98 -10.40
C LYS A 69 -18.93 7.45 -10.36
N GLY A 70 -19.73 6.85 -9.47
CA GLY A 70 -19.91 5.40 -9.36
C GLY A 70 -18.81 4.69 -8.55
N HIS A 71 -17.90 5.43 -7.90
CA HIS A 71 -16.86 4.83 -7.08
C HIS A 71 -17.36 4.65 -5.64
N PRO A 72 -17.38 3.43 -5.09
CA PRO A 72 -17.85 3.18 -3.73
C PRO A 72 -16.93 3.85 -2.69
N VAL A 73 -17.49 4.24 -1.54
CA VAL A 73 -16.76 4.81 -0.42
C VAL A 73 -16.97 3.90 0.79
N TYR A 74 -15.88 3.41 1.37
CA TYR A 74 -15.88 2.55 2.56
C TYR A 74 -15.38 3.32 3.80
N GLU A 75 -15.61 2.77 5.01
CA GLU A 75 -15.19 3.35 6.28
C GLU A 75 -13.70 3.75 6.32
N THR A 76 -12.86 2.91 5.71
CA THR A 76 -11.42 3.14 5.59
C THR A 76 -11.16 4.36 4.70
N ASP A 77 -11.82 4.47 3.56
CA ASP A 77 -11.69 5.62 2.64
C ASP A 77 -12.06 6.94 3.33
N VAL A 78 -13.15 6.95 4.10
CA VAL A 78 -13.58 8.13 4.88
C VAL A 78 -12.50 8.56 5.87
N SER A 79 -11.91 7.59 6.58
CA SER A 79 -10.82 7.85 7.52
C SER A 79 -9.57 8.39 6.84
N TYR A 80 -9.24 7.94 5.63
CA TYR A 80 -8.10 8.46 4.87
C TYR A 80 -8.39 9.85 4.33
N ALA A 81 -9.53 10.03 3.68
CA ALA A 81 -9.97 11.28 3.09
C ALA A 81 -9.95 12.44 4.12
N ALA A 82 -10.48 12.20 5.31
CA ALA A 82 -10.46 13.17 6.41
C ALA A 82 -9.03 13.54 6.83
N ARG A 83 -8.15 12.55 7.04
CA ARG A 83 -6.73 12.80 7.37
C ARG A 83 -5.98 13.54 6.27
N THR A 84 -6.23 13.18 5.00
CA THR A 84 -5.59 13.79 3.84
C THR A 84 -5.99 15.26 3.71
N LEU A 85 -7.28 15.58 3.81
CA LEU A 85 -7.75 16.97 3.78
C LEU A 85 -7.31 17.78 5.00
N ALA A 86 -7.21 17.16 6.17
CA ALA A 86 -6.69 17.84 7.36
C ALA A 86 -5.21 18.24 7.22
N GLN A 87 -4.42 17.50 6.43
CA GLN A 87 -3.02 17.81 6.15
C GLN A 87 -2.85 18.81 5.00
N ASP A 88 -3.67 18.71 3.95
CA ASP A 88 -3.71 19.64 2.82
C ASP A 88 -5.15 19.91 2.38
N ARG A 89 -5.66 21.09 2.71
CA ARG A 89 -7.05 21.49 2.43
C ARG A 89 -7.33 21.76 0.94
N ASN A 90 -6.29 21.85 0.10
CA ASN A 90 -6.46 22.13 -1.33
C ASN A 90 -6.49 20.87 -2.19
N ILE A 91 -6.29 19.70 -1.58
CA ILE A 91 -6.18 18.44 -2.31
C ILE A 91 -7.56 17.99 -2.82
N LYS A 92 -7.57 17.50 -4.06
CA LYS A 92 -8.76 16.94 -4.69
C LYS A 92 -8.76 15.44 -4.48
N LEU A 93 -9.61 14.95 -3.59
CA LEU A 93 -9.75 13.53 -3.28
C LEU A 93 -10.09 12.70 -4.52
N GLU A 94 -10.83 13.27 -5.47
CA GLU A 94 -11.12 12.63 -6.75
C GLU A 94 -9.87 12.26 -7.55
N GLU A 95 -8.82 13.08 -7.51
CA GLU A 95 -7.57 12.79 -8.23
C GLU A 95 -6.83 11.59 -7.60
N ILE A 96 -7.11 11.28 -6.34
CA ILE A 96 -6.55 10.13 -5.61
C ILE A 96 -7.43 8.91 -5.81
N PHE A 97 -8.69 8.96 -5.36
CA PHE A 97 -9.56 7.79 -5.30
C PHE A 97 -9.98 7.27 -6.67
N LEU A 98 -10.06 8.12 -7.70
CA LEU A 98 -10.43 7.69 -9.04
C LEU A 98 -9.23 7.17 -9.84
N ASP A 99 -8.02 7.29 -9.31
CA ASP A 99 -6.82 6.69 -9.92
C ASP A 99 -6.79 5.18 -9.67
N THR A 100 -7.60 4.45 -10.43
CA THR A 100 -7.81 3.02 -10.20
C THR A 100 -6.85 2.14 -10.98
N ILE A 101 -6.38 1.08 -10.32
CA ILE A 101 -5.65 -0.02 -10.94
C ILE A 101 -6.64 -1.16 -11.15
N PHE A 102 -6.95 -1.44 -12.41
CA PHE A 102 -7.81 -2.55 -12.78
C PHE A 102 -7.04 -3.88 -12.65
N VAL A 103 -7.55 -4.77 -11.79
CA VAL A 103 -7.10 -6.16 -11.65
C VAL A 103 -8.27 -7.11 -11.88
N SER A 104 -7.98 -8.34 -12.34
CA SER A 104 -9.00 -9.22 -12.91
C SER A 104 -9.91 -9.90 -11.87
N ALA A 105 -9.42 -10.16 -10.66
CA ALA A 105 -10.24 -10.87 -9.67
C ALA A 105 -11.44 -10.02 -9.25
N LYS A 106 -12.64 -10.58 -9.42
CA LYS A 106 -13.90 -10.06 -8.86
C LYS A 106 -14.23 -8.60 -9.23
N ASN A 107 -13.70 -8.08 -10.35
CA ASN A 107 -13.79 -6.65 -10.71
C ASN A 107 -13.33 -5.70 -9.58
N LYS A 108 -12.40 -6.12 -8.73
CA LYS A 108 -11.95 -5.31 -7.61
C LYS A 108 -11.02 -4.21 -8.12
N LEU A 109 -11.42 -2.96 -7.94
CA LEU A 109 -10.57 -1.80 -8.22
C LEU A 109 -9.63 -1.59 -7.03
N ILE A 110 -8.32 -1.60 -7.29
CA ILE A 110 -7.31 -1.22 -6.31
C ILE A 110 -7.05 0.27 -6.49
N THR A 111 -7.23 1.06 -5.43
CA THR A 111 -7.08 2.53 -5.48
C THR A 111 -6.11 3.01 -4.42
N PRO A 112 -5.28 4.03 -4.72
CA PRO A 112 -4.44 4.64 -3.71
C PRO A 112 -5.31 5.29 -2.64
N LYS A 113 -4.83 5.23 -1.40
CA LYS A 113 -5.48 5.76 -0.22
C LYS A 113 -4.76 6.98 0.35
N SER A 114 -3.60 7.33 -0.19
CA SER A 114 -2.86 8.54 0.17
C SER A 114 -2.27 9.22 -1.07
N PRO A 115 -1.95 10.53 -0.99
CA PRO A 115 -1.27 11.24 -2.07
C PRO A 115 0.08 10.61 -2.43
N ASN A 116 0.79 10.06 -1.44
CA ASN A 116 2.08 9.42 -1.66
C ASN A 116 1.94 8.06 -2.35
N GLN A 117 0.88 7.29 -2.02
CA GLN A 117 0.53 6.08 -2.77
C GLN A 117 0.19 6.40 -4.23
N LYS A 118 -0.54 7.49 -4.50
CA LYS A 118 -0.78 7.97 -5.85
C LYS A 118 0.54 8.32 -6.56
N ALA A 119 1.39 9.13 -5.92
CA ALA A 119 2.69 9.51 -6.47
C ALA A 119 3.57 8.28 -6.77
N TYR A 120 3.47 7.22 -5.96
CA TYR A 120 4.14 5.94 -6.20
C TYR A 120 3.60 5.21 -7.44
N ILE A 121 2.28 5.12 -7.59
CA ILE A 121 1.65 4.51 -8.77
C ILE A 121 2.02 5.29 -10.04
N ASP A 122 1.98 6.63 -9.99
CA ASP A 122 2.37 7.49 -11.10
C ASP A 122 3.85 7.34 -11.45
N ALA A 123 4.72 7.21 -10.44
CA ALA A 123 6.13 6.93 -10.65
C ALA A 123 6.33 5.61 -11.40
N ILE A 124 5.60 4.55 -11.02
CA ILE A 124 5.69 3.22 -11.67
C ILE A 124 5.27 3.29 -13.14
N ARG A 125 4.24 4.09 -13.47
CA ARG A 125 3.82 4.30 -14.86
C ARG A 125 4.92 5.01 -15.66
N ALA A 126 5.48 6.08 -15.11
CA ALA A 126 6.35 7.00 -15.83
C ALA A 126 7.84 6.60 -15.89
N HIS A 127 8.33 5.73 -15.01
CA HIS A 127 9.75 5.41 -14.90
C HIS A 127 10.02 3.92 -15.12
N ASP A 128 11.22 3.59 -15.57
CA ASP A 128 11.63 2.20 -15.79
C ASP A 128 12.01 1.51 -14.49
N MET A 129 12.49 2.29 -13.50
CA MET A 129 12.78 1.77 -12.17
C MET A 129 12.22 2.66 -11.08
N VAL A 130 11.50 2.06 -10.12
CA VAL A 130 10.97 2.75 -8.96
C VAL A 130 11.41 2.06 -7.68
N VAL A 131 11.88 2.85 -6.72
CA VAL A 131 12.28 2.37 -5.39
C VAL A 131 11.32 2.95 -4.35
N GLY A 132 10.47 2.09 -3.79
CA GLY A 132 9.52 2.43 -2.72
C GLY A 132 10.09 2.05 -1.34
N ILE A 133 10.44 3.05 -0.53
CA ILE A 133 11.05 2.85 0.79
C ILE A 133 10.13 3.37 1.88
N GLY A 134 9.80 2.54 2.88
CA GLY A 134 9.15 3.02 4.09
C GLY A 134 8.45 1.92 4.89
N PRO A 135 7.66 2.27 5.92
CA PRO A 135 7.13 1.32 6.89
C PRO A 135 6.27 0.19 6.31
N ALA A 136 6.14 -0.90 7.06
CA ALA A 136 5.18 -1.96 6.75
C ALA A 136 3.73 -1.47 6.84
N GLY A 137 2.88 -1.90 5.90
CA GLY A 137 1.48 -1.50 5.84
C GLY A 137 1.21 -0.21 5.05
N THR A 138 2.23 0.40 4.44
CA THR A 138 2.09 1.56 3.54
C THR A 138 1.59 1.20 2.13
N GLY A 139 1.42 -0.09 1.84
CA GLY A 139 0.92 -0.58 0.55
C GLY A 139 1.97 -0.70 -0.56
N LYS A 140 3.25 -0.38 -0.31
CA LYS A 140 4.33 -0.37 -1.32
C LYS A 140 4.41 -1.64 -2.19
N THR A 141 4.42 -2.83 -1.58
CA THR A 141 4.51 -4.11 -2.31
C THR A 141 3.17 -4.45 -2.97
N TYR A 142 2.06 -4.26 -2.26
CA TYR A 142 0.72 -4.55 -2.76
C TYR A 142 0.37 -3.71 -4.01
N LEU A 143 0.67 -2.40 -3.99
CA LEU A 143 0.45 -1.51 -5.12
C LEU A 143 1.39 -1.83 -6.29
N ALA A 144 2.65 -2.19 -6.01
CA ALA A 144 3.59 -2.64 -7.06
C ALA A 144 3.07 -3.88 -7.78
N MET A 145 2.57 -4.86 -7.02
CA MET A 145 2.00 -6.09 -7.57
C MET A 145 0.72 -5.81 -8.36
N ALA A 146 -0.16 -4.94 -7.86
CA ALA A 146 -1.35 -4.52 -8.60
C ALA A 146 -0.98 -3.90 -9.95
N MET A 147 0.05 -3.04 -9.96
CA MET A 147 0.58 -2.46 -11.19
C MET A 147 1.16 -3.51 -12.14
N ALA A 148 1.95 -4.46 -11.63
CA ALA A 148 2.49 -5.56 -12.43
C ALA A 148 1.39 -6.37 -13.12
N VAL A 149 0.34 -6.74 -12.37
CA VAL A 149 -0.83 -7.45 -12.90
C VAL A 149 -1.53 -6.60 -13.96
N SER A 150 -1.73 -5.30 -13.72
CA SER A 150 -2.35 -4.40 -14.70
C SER A 150 -1.56 -4.33 -16.01
N PHE A 151 -0.23 -4.20 -15.93
CA PHE A 151 0.66 -4.16 -17.09
C PHE A 151 0.60 -5.47 -17.89
N LEU A 152 0.60 -6.62 -17.21
CA LEU A 152 0.46 -7.93 -17.85
C LEU A 152 -0.88 -8.07 -18.56
N LEU A 153 -1.98 -7.67 -17.90
CA LEU A 153 -3.33 -7.75 -18.47
C LEU A 153 -3.52 -6.83 -19.69
N LYS A 154 -2.89 -5.66 -19.67
CA LYS A 154 -2.86 -4.71 -20.80
C LYS A 154 -1.88 -5.10 -21.90
N LYS A 155 -1.11 -6.18 -21.72
CA LYS A 155 -0.05 -6.65 -22.62
C LYS A 155 1.07 -5.61 -22.83
N GLU A 156 1.29 -4.75 -21.85
CA GLU A 156 2.43 -3.82 -21.83
C GLU A 156 3.73 -4.54 -21.46
N VAL A 157 3.63 -5.66 -20.73
CA VAL A 157 4.70 -6.63 -20.50
C VAL A 157 4.18 -8.04 -20.80
N HIS A 158 5.09 -8.96 -21.07
CA HIS A 158 4.76 -10.37 -21.31
C HIS A 158 4.85 -11.24 -20.06
N ARG A 159 5.61 -10.81 -19.06
CA ARG A 159 5.82 -11.57 -17.82
C ARG A 159 5.95 -10.72 -16.58
N ILE A 160 5.63 -11.31 -15.44
CA ILE A 160 5.88 -10.77 -14.10
C ILE A 160 6.92 -11.65 -13.40
N VAL A 161 7.93 -11.05 -12.79
CA VAL A 161 8.91 -11.75 -11.96
C VAL A 161 8.88 -11.15 -10.55
N LEU A 162 8.36 -11.89 -9.59
CA LEU A 162 8.32 -11.53 -8.18
C LEU A 162 9.47 -12.21 -7.47
N THR A 163 10.33 -11.43 -6.81
CA THR A 163 11.51 -11.96 -6.14
C THR A 163 11.73 -11.33 -4.77
N ARG A 164 12.31 -12.13 -3.87
CA ARG A 164 12.61 -11.75 -2.49
C ARG A 164 13.97 -12.37 -2.09
N PRO A 165 14.83 -11.65 -1.34
CA PRO A 165 16.04 -12.26 -0.79
C PRO A 165 15.65 -13.29 0.28
N ALA A 166 16.35 -14.43 0.27
CA ALA A 166 16.26 -15.40 1.37
C ALA A 166 17.16 -14.91 2.50
N VAL A 167 16.57 -14.48 3.62
CA VAL A 167 17.29 -14.09 4.83
C VAL A 167 16.73 -14.87 6.00
N GLU A 168 17.62 -15.42 6.83
CA GLU A 168 17.30 -16.19 8.03
C GLU A 168 16.83 -15.25 9.14
N ALA A 169 15.62 -14.70 9.03
CA ALA A 169 14.99 -13.94 10.09
C ALA A 169 14.48 -14.91 11.18
N GLY A 170 15.28 -15.12 12.22
CA GLY A 170 14.88 -15.80 13.46
C GLY A 170 14.98 -17.33 13.45
N GLU A 171 14.79 -18.02 12.32
CA GLU A 171 14.98 -19.47 12.17
C GLU A 171 16.05 -19.77 11.12
N LYS A 172 17.06 -20.60 11.45
CA LYS A 172 18.08 -20.97 10.45
C LYS A 172 17.44 -21.81 9.36
N LEU A 173 17.70 -21.48 8.09
CA LEU A 173 17.15 -22.18 6.92
C LEU A 173 17.45 -23.70 6.95
N GLY A 174 18.50 -24.08 7.68
CA GLY A 174 18.89 -25.47 7.93
C GLY A 174 17.90 -26.32 8.74
N PHE A 175 16.93 -25.74 9.47
CA PHE A 175 16.00 -26.48 10.33
C PHE A 175 14.64 -26.82 9.69
N LEU A 176 14.30 -26.23 8.54
CA LEU A 176 13.07 -26.57 7.84
C LEU A 176 13.25 -27.93 7.14
N PRO A 177 12.36 -28.92 7.34
CA PRO A 177 12.42 -30.17 6.60
C PRO A 177 12.11 -29.93 5.11
N GLY A 178 12.72 -30.71 4.21
CA GLY A 178 12.45 -30.65 2.77
C GLY A 178 13.63 -30.25 1.89
N ASP A 179 13.38 -30.18 0.58
CA ASP A 179 14.34 -29.71 -0.41
C ASP A 179 14.58 -28.18 -0.32
N LEU A 180 15.56 -27.66 -1.07
CA LEU A 180 15.89 -26.23 -1.02
C LEU A 180 14.71 -25.34 -1.44
N ALA A 181 13.81 -25.81 -2.32
CA ALA A 181 12.65 -25.05 -2.75
C ALA A 181 11.58 -25.02 -1.64
N GLU A 182 11.32 -26.14 -0.97
CA GLU A 182 10.40 -26.25 0.16
C GLU A 182 10.83 -25.35 1.33
N LYS A 183 12.14 -25.22 1.56
CA LYS A 183 12.72 -24.36 2.60
C LYS A 183 12.53 -22.86 2.35
N VAL A 184 12.51 -22.43 1.09
CA VAL A 184 12.40 -21.00 0.73
C VAL A 184 10.94 -20.58 0.50
N ASN A 185 10.05 -21.52 0.24
CA ASN A 185 8.64 -21.28 -0.03
C ASN A 185 7.91 -20.45 1.06
N PRO A 186 8.14 -20.65 2.38
CA PRO A 186 7.51 -19.82 3.41
C PRO A 186 7.76 -18.32 3.25
N TYR A 187 8.96 -17.92 2.80
CA TYR A 187 9.33 -16.50 2.61
C TYR A 187 8.64 -15.87 1.40
N LEU A 188 8.29 -16.70 0.40
CA LEU A 188 7.63 -16.27 -0.82
C LEU A 188 6.10 -16.27 -0.68
N ARG A 189 5.54 -16.99 0.30
CA ARG A 189 4.09 -17.13 0.52
C ARG A 189 3.32 -15.79 0.53
N PRO A 190 3.80 -14.70 1.17
CA PRO A 190 3.10 -13.42 1.11
C PRO A 190 2.89 -12.88 -0.32
N LEU A 191 3.81 -13.18 -1.25
CA LEU A 191 3.68 -12.80 -2.66
C LEU A 191 2.63 -13.67 -3.37
N TYR A 192 2.53 -14.96 -3.04
CA TYR A 192 1.45 -15.82 -3.55
C TYR A 192 0.08 -15.34 -3.08
N ASP A 193 -0.05 -15.05 -1.78
CA ASP A 193 -1.31 -14.60 -1.18
C ASP A 193 -1.77 -13.28 -1.83
N ALA A 194 -0.86 -12.31 -1.96
CA ALA A 194 -1.15 -11.03 -2.61
C ALA A 194 -1.54 -11.18 -4.09
N LEU A 195 -0.96 -12.14 -4.81
CA LEU A 195 -1.35 -12.42 -6.20
C LEU A 195 -2.78 -12.99 -6.28
N HIS A 196 -3.15 -13.88 -5.35
CA HIS A 196 -4.49 -14.46 -5.25
C HIS A 196 -5.56 -13.45 -4.83
N ASP A 197 -5.17 -12.36 -4.15
CA ASP A 197 -6.07 -11.23 -3.88
C ASP A 197 -6.41 -10.43 -5.16
N MET A 198 -5.57 -10.49 -6.19
CA MET A 198 -5.67 -9.70 -7.43
C MET A 198 -6.18 -10.50 -8.62
N MET A 199 -6.01 -11.83 -8.60
CA MET A 199 -6.36 -12.73 -9.69
C MET A 199 -7.05 -13.98 -9.16
N ASP A 200 -8.05 -14.48 -9.89
CA ASP A 200 -8.70 -15.73 -9.53
C ASP A 200 -7.68 -16.87 -9.48
N PHE A 201 -7.88 -17.80 -8.54
CA PHE A 201 -6.91 -18.86 -8.24
C PHE A 201 -6.47 -19.65 -9.48
N ASP A 202 -7.44 -20.13 -10.28
CA ASP A 202 -7.16 -20.91 -11.49
C ASP A 202 -6.39 -20.10 -12.54
N ARG A 203 -6.67 -18.80 -12.64
CA ARG A 203 -5.99 -17.90 -13.57
C ARG A 203 -4.54 -17.67 -13.13
N ALA A 204 -4.32 -17.39 -11.84
CA ALA A 204 -2.99 -17.23 -11.28
C ALA A 204 -2.16 -18.51 -11.50
N ALA A 205 -2.73 -19.68 -11.16
CA ALA A 205 -2.07 -20.97 -11.37
C ALA A 205 -1.70 -21.21 -12.84
N SER A 206 -2.61 -20.90 -13.77
CA SER A 206 -2.34 -21.04 -15.21
C SER A 206 -1.22 -20.11 -15.71
N LEU A 207 -1.15 -18.88 -15.23
CA LEU A 207 -0.06 -17.95 -15.56
C LEU A 207 1.27 -18.43 -15.01
N MET A 208 1.28 -18.98 -13.80
CA MET A 208 2.48 -19.55 -13.20
C MET A 208 2.98 -20.78 -13.95
N GLN A 209 2.09 -21.71 -14.33
CA GLN A 209 2.46 -22.89 -15.11
C GLN A 209 3.06 -22.54 -16.48
N ARG A 210 2.59 -21.45 -17.11
CA ARG A 210 3.13 -20.96 -18.38
C ARG A 210 4.43 -20.17 -18.25
N GLY A 211 4.78 -19.75 -17.03
CA GLY A 211 5.92 -18.88 -16.77
C GLY A 211 5.65 -17.40 -17.05
N ASP A 212 4.38 -17.02 -17.28
CA ASP A 212 3.97 -15.61 -17.43
C ASP A 212 4.06 -14.87 -16.08
N VAL A 213 3.90 -15.59 -14.97
CA VAL A 213 4.15 -15.10 -13.62
C VAL A 213 5.11 -16.03 -12.91
N GLU A 214 6.25 -15.51 -12.47
CA GLU A 214 7.27 -16.25 -11.75
C GLU A 214 7.43 -15.70 -10.33
N VAL A 215 7.40 -16.57 -9.32
CA VAL A 215 7.71 -16.21 -7.94
C VAL A 215 8.94 -17.01 -7.52
N ALA A 216 10.08 -16.34 -7.35
CA ALA A 216 11.36 -17.02 -7.16
C ALA A 216 12.32 -16.28 -6.22
N PRO A 217 13.23 -16.99 -5.51
CA PRO A 217 14.25 -16.35 -4.68
C PRO A 217 15.20 -15.47 -5.50
N LEU A 218 15.76 -14.43 -4.90
CA LEU A 218 16.67 -13.49 -5.59
C LEU A 218 17.87 -14.16 -6.27
N ALA A 219 18.37 -15.25 -5.71
CA ALA A 219 19.49 -16.01 -6.28
C ALA A 219 19.21 -16.52 -7.71
N PHE A 220 17.94 -16.77 -8.05
CA PHE A 220 17.52 -17.27 -9.37
C PHE A 220 17.58 -16.18 -10.44
N MET A 221 17.82 -14.92 -10.07
CA MET A 221 18.01 -13.82 -11.02
C MET A 221 19.41 -13.82 -11.65
N ARG A 222 20.37 -14.56 -11.08
CA ARG A 222 21.76 -14.58 -11.55
C ARG A 222 21.86 -15.07 -12.98
N GLY A 223 22.60 -14.33 -13.82
CA GLY A 223 22.84 -14.70 -15.22
C GLY A 223 21.65 -14.48 -16.17
N ARG A 224 20.54 -13.90 -15.69
CA ARG A 224 19.36 -13.63 -16.53
C ARG A 224 19.40 -12.24 -17.15
N THR A 225 18.70 -12.07 -18.25
CA THR A 225 18.32 -10.75 -18.76
C THR A 225 16.80 -10.72 -18.83
N LEU A 226 16.20 -9.76 -18.13
CA LEU A 226 14.77 -9.65 -17.96
C LEU A 226 14.21 -8.65 -18.96
N ASN A 227 14.00 -9.06 -20.22
CA ASN A 227 13.26 -8.30 -21.24
C ASN A 227 11.74 -8.49 -21.10
N ASP A 228 10.99 -7.48 -21.55
CA ASP A 228 9.52 -7.41 -21.60
C ASP A 228 8.85 -7.89 -20.31
N ALA A 229 9.42 -7.51 -19.18
CA ALA A 229 9.08 -8.01 -17.86
C ALA A 229 8.73 -6.89 -16.88
N PHE A 230 7.77 -7.14 -16.01
CA PHE A 230 7.59 -6.37 -14.78
C PHE A 230 8.23 -7.13 -13.62
N VAL A 231 9.30 -6.58 -13.05
CA VAL A 231 10.12 -7.25 -12.03
C VAL A 231 9.92 -6.55 -10.69
N ILE A 232 9.58 -7.29 -9.64
CA ILE A 232 9.46 -6.76 -8.28
C ILE A 232 10.48 -7.43 -7.39
N LEU A 233 11.37 -6.64 -6.77
CA LEU A 233 12.23 -7.07 -5.67
C LEU A 233 11.60 -6.59 -4.37
N ASP A 234 10.99 -7.51 -3.63
CA ASP A 234 10.41 -7.23 -2.32
C ASP A 234 11.42 -7.44 -1.19
N GLU A 235 11.22 -6.71 -0.09
CA GLU A 235 12.05 -6.77 1.13
C GLU A 235 13.52 -6.51 0.82
N ALA A 236 13.75 -5.53 -0.05
CA ALA A 236 15.06 -5.19 -0.59
C ALA A 236 16.07 -4.73 0.46
N GLN A 237 15.61 -4.31 1.65
CA GLN A 237 16.50 -3.96 2.76
C GLN A 237 17.38 -5.15 3.18
N ASN A 238 16.90 -6.37 2.91
CA ASN A 238 17.55 -7.64 3.20
C ASN A 238 18.44 -8.13 2.05
N THR A 239 18.85 -7.24 1.15
CA THR A 239 19.87 -7.52 0.13
C THR A 239 21.22 -6.96 0.52
N THR A 240 22.30 -7.66 0.18
CA THR A 240 23.65 -7.09 0.20
C THR A 240 23.87 -6.15 -0.99
N SER A 241 24.89 -5.30 -0.91
CA SER A 241 25.38 -4.49 -2.04
C SER A 241 25.58 -5.30 -3.32
N GLU A 242 26.18 -6.49 -3.23
CA GLU A 242 26.43 -7.35 -4.38
C GLU A 242 25.14 -7.91 -4.99
N GLN A 243 24.19 -8.34 -4.14
CA GLN A 243 22.90 -8.85 -4.58
C GLN A 243 22.06 -7.75 -5.24
N MET A 244 22.06 -6.55 -4.67
CA MET A 244 21.38 -5.39 -5.25
C MET A 244 21.99 -5.02 -6.60
N LYS A 245 23.32 -4.91 -6.70
CA LYS A 245 24.00 -4.67 -7.98
C LYS A 245 23.72 -5.77 -9.01
N MET A 246 23.69 -7.03 -8.57
CA MET A 246 23.32 -8.16 -9.42
C MET A 246 21.91 -7.96 -9.98
N PHE A 247 20.92 -7.67 -9.14
CA PHE A 247 19.53 -7.43 -9.51
C PHE A 247 19.37 -6.28 -10.50
N LEU A 248 19.92 -5.11 -10.16
CA LEU A 248 19.80 -3.88 -10.98
C LEU A 248 20.31 -4.09 -12.40
N THR A 249 21.35 -4.91 -12.58
CA THR A 249 21.93 -5.20 -13.89
C THR A 249 21.22 -6.32 -14.67
N ARG A 250 20.11 -6.88 -14.16
CA ARG A 250 19.31 -7.87 -14.90
C ARG A 250 18.20 -7.23 -15.74
N LEU A 251 17.87 -5.96 -15.52
CA LEU A 251 16.79 -5.29 -16.24
C LEU A 251 17.14 -5.16 -17.73
N GLY A 252 16.28 -5.71 -18.58
CA GLY A 252 16.41 -5.68 -20.04
C GLY A 252 15.50 -4.66 -20.70
N PHE A 253 15.43 -4.68 -22.03
CA PHE A 253 14.57 -3.78 -22.81
C PHE A 253 13.08 -4.11 -22.61
N GLY A 254 12.23 -3.07 -22.70
CA GLY A 254 10.78 -3.22 -22.56
C GLY A 254 10.32 -3.60 -21.14
N SER A 255 11.20 -3.49 -20.16
CA SER A 255 10.94 -3.94 -18.79
C SER A 255 10.84 -2.81 -17.80
N LYS A 256 10.14 -3.07 -16.70
CA LYS A 256 10.08 -2.21 -15.53
C LYS A 256 10.52 -2.96 -14.28
N ALA A 257 11.17 -2.26 -13.36
CA ALA A 257 11.55 -2.78 -12.06
C ALA A 257 10.95 -1.95 -10.93
N VAL A 258 10.39 -2.61 -9.93
CA VAL A 258 9.96 -1.98 -8.68
C VAL A 258 10.69 -2.65 -7.52
N ILE A 259 11.35 -1.85 -6.71
CA ILE A 259 12.13 -2.30 -5.56
C ILE A 259 11.42 -1.78 -4.31
N THR A 260 10.98 -2.67 -3.42
CA THR A 260 10.27 -2.31 -2.19
C THR A 260 11.05 -2.73 -0.97
N GLY A 261 11.05 -1.90 0.06
CA GLY A 261 11.68 -2.28 1.32
C GLY A 261 11.44 -1.29 2.45
N ASP A 262 11.90 -1.68 3.64
CA ASP A 262 11.83 -0.90 4.86
C ASP A 262 13.20 -0.85 5.52
N VAL A 263 13.87 0.31 5.46
CA VAL A 263 15.23 0.47 5.99
C VAL A 263 15.31 0.33 7.52
N THR A 264 14.16 0.28 8.23
CA THR A 264 14.13 0.05 9.67
C THR A 264 14.09 -1.44 10.04
N GLN A 265 13.84 -2.33 9.07
CA GLN A 265 13.68 -3.78 9.27
C GLN A 265 14.78 -4.57 8.55
N ILE A 266 16.05 -4.21 8.81
CA ILE A 266 17.21 -4.88 8.22
C ILE A 266 17.56 -6.13 9.04
N ASP A 267 17.38 -7.30 8.45
CA ASP A 267 17.67 -8.62 9.05
C ASP A 267 19.04 -9.19 8.63
N LEU A 268 19.88 -8.36 8.00
CA LEU A 268 21.21 -8.79 7.54
C LEU A 268 22.15 -9.05 8.73
N PRO A 269 23.10 -10.01 8.59
CA PRO A 269 24.12 -10.24 9.61
C PRO A 269 24.90 -8.97 9.95
N SER A 270 25.20 -8.78 11.23
CA SER A 270 25.94 -7.62 11.74
C SER A 270 27.24 -7.37 10.95
N GLY A 271 27.45 -6.12 10.53
CA GLY A 271 28.56 -5.70 9.68
C GLY A 271 28.28 -5.71 8.18
N SER A 272 27.15 -6.28 7.73
CA SER A 272 26.73 -6.22 6.32
C SER A 272 26.05 -4.88 6.00
N ARG A 273 26.42 -4.25 4.88
CA ARG A 273 25.73 -3.07 4.37
C ARG A 273 24.51 -3.49 3.55
N SER A 274 23.35 -2.91 3.87
CA SER A 274 22.14 -3.09 3.05
C SER A 274 22.30 -2.43 1.68
N GLY A 275 22.05 -3.21 0.63
CA GLY A 275 22.07 -2.74 -0.76
C GLY A 275 21.00 -1.69 -1.01
N LEU A 276 19.82 -1.79 -0.39
CA LEU A 276 18.76 -0.78 -0.49
C LEU A 276 19.21 0.59 0.03
N VAL A 277 19.85 0.60 1.21
CA VAL A 277 20.37 1.84 1.81
C VAL A 277 21.45 2.44 0.93
N GLU A 278 22.33 1.60 0.38
CA GLU A 278 23.40 2.05 -0.51
C GLU A 278 22.90 2.68 -1.81
N ILE A 279 21.94 2.05 -2.50
CA ILE A 279 21.44 2.57 -3.78
C ILE A 279 20.69 3.89 -3.64
N SER A 280 20.12 4.18 -2.46
CA SER A 280 19.49 5.47 -2.18
C SER A 280 20.45 6.66 -2.30
N GLN A 281 21.76 6.40 -2.14
CA GLN A 281 22.82 7.38 -2.30
C GLN A 281 23.42 7.31 -3.70
N ILE A 282 23.74 6.11 -4.19
CA ILE A 282 24.46 5.91 -5.45
C ILE A 282 23.61 6.28 -6.67
N LEU A 283 22.33 5.91 -6.69
CA LEU A 283 21.45 6.09 -7.85
C LEU A 283 20.73 7.44 -7.86
N ARG A 284 21.15 8.36 -6.99
CA ARG A 284 20.53 9.69 -6.90
C ARG A 284 20.82 10.47 -8.19
N GLY A 285 19.77 10.85 -8.90
CA GLY A 285 19.87 11.66 -10.12
C GLY A 285 20.07 10.85 -11.40
N VAL A 286 20.04 9.51 -11.34
CA VAL A 286 20.01 8.68 -12.55
C VAL A 286 18.64 8.82 -13.22
N GLU A 287 18.63 9.22 -14.49
CA GLU A 287 17.41 9.33 -15.29
C GLU A 287 16.72 7.96 -15.44
N GLY A 288 15.39 7.95 -15.41
CA GLY A 288 14.59 6.73 -15.45
C GLY A 288 14.46 6.00 -14.10
N ILE A 289 15.12 6.49 -13.03
CA ILE A 289 14.98 5.94 -11.67
C ILE A 289 14.28 6.94 -10.75
N LYS A 290 13.20 6.51 -10.08
CA LYS A 290 12.47 7.33 -9.10
C LYS A 290 12.47 6.69 -7.72
N PHE A 291 12.85 7.47 -6.71
CA PHE A 291 12.68 7.11 -5.31
C PHE A 291 11.38 7.72 -4.77
N VAL A 292 10.59 6.91 -4.05
CA VAL A 292 9.39 7.33 -3.34
C VAL A 292 9.50 6.86 -1.90
N PHE A 293 9.41 7.81 -0.96
CA PHE A 293 9.58 7.56 0.47
C PHE A 293 8.23 7.62 1.18
N PHE A 294 7.83 6.50 1.76
CA PHE A 294 6.64 6.37 2.59
C PHE A 294 6.95 6.65 4.05
N THR A 295 5.93 7.11 4.77
CA THR A 295 6.00 7.40 6.20
C THR A 295 4.86 6.72 6.95
N GLU A 296 4.85 6.81 8.28
CA GLU A 296 3.74 6.30 9.11
C GLU A 296 2.37 6.90 8.73
N LYS A 297 2.36 8.10 8.13
CA LYS A 297 1.13 8.74 7.64
C LYS A 297 0.48 7.99 6.47
N ASP A 298 1.25 7.17 5.76
CA ASP A 298 0.80 6.38 4.62
C ASP A 298 0.31 4.98 5.00
N VAL A 299 0.37 4.62 6.29
CA VAL A 299 0.02 3.27 6.75
C VAL A 299 -1.49 3.05 6.66
N VAL A 300 -1.86 2.04 5.86
CA VAL A 300 -3.23 1.60 5.66
C VAL A 300 -3.45 0.28 6.38
N ARG A 301 -4.02 0.34 7.60
CA ARG A 301 -4.32 -0.84 8.42
C ARG A 301 -5.74 -0.77 8.94
N HIS A 302 -6.28 -1.94 9.27
CA HIS A 302 -7.56 -2.05 9.94
C HIS A 302 -7.53 -1.24 11.28
N PRO A 303 -8.60 -0.50 11.65
CA PRO A 303 -8.61 0.33 12.85
C PRO A 303 -8.21 -0.42 14.12
N LEU A 304 -8.70 -1.65 14.32
CA LEU A 304 -8.31 -2.50 15.44
C LEU A 304 -6.79 -2.78 15.48
N VAL A 305 -6.16 -3.02 14.33
CA VAL A 305 -4.72 -3.28 14.27
C VAL A 305 -3.93 -2.01 14.64
N GLN A 306 -4.41 -0.83 14.25
CA GLN A 306 -3.81 0.43 14.67
C GLN A 306 -3.90 0.62 16.19
N GLU A 307 -5.07 0.36 16.79
CA GLU A 307 -5.25 0.42 18.25
C GLU A 307 -4.34 -0.56 19.01
N ILE A 308 -4.15 -1.78 18.47
CA ILE A 308 -3.22 -2.76 19.04
C ILE A 308 -1.79 -2.23 19.01
N ILE A 309 -1.33 -1.70 17.87
CA ILE A 309 0.03 -1.14 17.74
C ILE A 309 0.22 0.01 18.76
N LEU A 310 -0.74 0.93 18.84
CA LEU A 310 -0.71 2.03 19.81
C LEU A 310 -0.73 1.55 21.27
N ALA A 311 -1.34 0.41 21.57
CA ALA A 311 -1.29 -0.19 22.89
C ALA A 311 0.11 -0.74 23.22
N TYR A 312 0.76 -1.42 22.28
CA TYR A 312 2.14 -1.90 22.43
C TYR A 312 3.13 -0.74 22.55
N ASP A 313 3.05 0.27 21.68
CA ASP A 313 3.91 1.47 21.74
C ASP A 313 3.81 2.19 23.09
N ARG A 314 2.59 2.28 23.64
CA ARG A 314 2.37 2.85 24.98
C ARG A 314 3.01 1.99 26.05
N ALA A 315 2.90 0.67 25.98
CA ALA A 315 3.51 -0.24 26.95
C ALA A 315 5.05 -0.16 26.94
N GLU A 316 5.65 -0.16 25.75
CA GLU A 316 7.10 -0.04 25.56
C GLU A 316 7.65 1.28 26.08
N ARG A 317 6.99 2.41 25.77
CA ARG A 317 7.36 3.74 26.29
C ARG A 317 7.18 3.86 27.80
N SER A 318 6.27 3.09 28.38
CA SER A 318 5.98 3.10 29.82
C SER A 318 6.91 2.19 30.64
N GLY A 319 7.84 1.46 29.99
CA GLY A 319 8.80 0.58 30.68
C GLY A 319 8.18 -0.54 31.52
N ARG A 320 6.89 -0.86 31.33
CA ARG A 320 6.21 -1.89 32.12
C ARG A 320 6.45 -3.28 31.54
N GLY A 321 7.54 -3.88 31.99
CA GLY A 321 7.57 -5.32 32.25
C GLY A 321 6.69 -5.65 33.46
N GLY A 322 5.96 -6.76 33.39
CA GLY A 322 5.23 -7.33 34.52
C GLY A 322 3.71 -7.31 34.36
N PHE A 323 3.16 -8.35 33.75
CA PHE A 323 1.82 -8.82 34.09
C PHE A 323 1.90 -9.43 35.49
N GLU A 324 1.49 -8.68 36.53
CA GLU A 324 1.01 -9.31 37.75
C GLU A 324 -0.42 -9.80 37.47
N GLY A 325 -0.54 -11.09 37.17
CA GLY A 325 -1.83 -11.75 37.13
C GLY A 325 -2.44 -11.74 38.52
N GLN A 326 -3.61 -11.10 38.67
CA GLN A 326 -4.51 -11.39 39.77
C GLN A 326 -5.45 -12.51 39.32
N GLY A 327 -5.49 -13.57 40.13
CA GLY A 327 -6.28 -14.77 39.94
C GLY A 327 -7.79 -14.56 40.08
#